data_AF-A0A496S480-F1
#
_entry.id   AF-A0A496S480-F1
#
_cell.length_a   1.000
_cell.length_b   1.000
_cell.length_c   1.000
_cell.angle_alpha   90.00
_cell.angle_beta   90.00
_cell.angle_gamma   90.00
#
_symmetry.space_group_name_H-M   'P 1'
#
loop_
_entity.id
_entity.type
_entity.pdbx_description
1 polymer ?
#
loop_
_entity_poly.entity_id
_entity_poly.type
_entity_poly.pdbx_seq_one_letter_code
_entity_poly.pdbx_strand_id
1 'polypeptide(L)'
;MRRLFKIFFLFSLFSLFSFLSESANIRFRIVAVNPSKVRTQRVPIKVYLPQEVKREDIVDLGGLELEYDLNKSLFYVYKDDLYLEPAQTRVFEVEVKDVWIILQRSLDEVRDKIKELLKIFEGTEYFDKMKDIAQRGFSLLDEIVKSQTDESLSRTQHIGVYRTNVKALARLKEELSEMEKILQRERGPLTPKMLTKTKFKTESPTKTATWIAIFVIVFFLGILSVVVFFTWYKQAKATEKIISEAKKRSFLELGEKKEEESKE
;
A
#
# COMPACT_ATOMS: atom_id res chain seq x y z
N MET A 1 21.23 -1.86 -44.24
CA MET A 1 21.34 -0.84 -43.18
C MET A 1 20.28 -1.04 -42.09
N ARG A 2 20.36 -2.18 -41.41
CA ARG A 2 19.61 -2.55 -40.20
C ARG A 2 20.68 -3.14 -39.29
N ARG A 3 20.72 -2.72 -38.02
CA ARG A 3 21.73 -3.00 -36.97
C ARG A 3 22.66 -1.83 -36.69
N LEU A 4 22.16 -0.84 -35.95
CA LEU A 4 22.97 0.09 -35.13
C LEU A 4 22.13 0.83 -34.07
N PHE A 5 20.92 0.35 -33.75
CA PHE A 5 19.96 1.04 -32.87
C PHE A 5 19.61 0.24 -31.61
N LYS A 6 20.55 -0.56 -31.12
CA LYS A 6 20.43 -1.32 -29.87
C LYS A 6 21.82 -1.36 -29.24
N ILE A 7 22.12 -0.46 -28.31
CA ILE A 7 23.14 -0.49 -27.23
C ILE A 7 23.31 0.95 -26.66
N PHE A 8 22.22 1.72 -26.51
CA PHE A 8 22.25 2.97 -25.75
C PHE A 8 20.93 3.20 -24.99
N PHE A 9 20.37 2.10 -24.46
CA PHE A 9 19.15 2.14 -23.66
C PHE A 9 19.27 1.23 -22.43
N LEU A 10 20.44 1.26 -21.80
CA LEU A 10 20.71 0.45 -20.61
C LEU A 10 21.78 1.08 -19.73
N PHE A 11 21.74 2.40 -19.50
CA PHE A 11 22.56 3.06 -18.47
C PHE A 11 22.01 4.41 -17.97
N SER A 12 20.70 4.65 -18.09
CA SER A 12 20.07 5.88 -17.60
C SER A 12 18.69 5.62 -17.00
N LEU A 13 18.60 4.63 -16.12
CA LEU A 13 17.42 4.42 -15.29
C LEU A 13 17.80 3.88 -13.89
N PHE A 14 18.90 4.39 -13.34
CA PHE A 14 19.32 4.10 -11.96
C PHE A 14 19.97 5.32 -11.30
N SER A 15 19.44 6.52 -11.57
CA SER A 15 19.93 7.76 -10.94
C SER A 15 18.80 8.75 -10.66
N LEU A 16 17.63 8.26 -10.27
CA LEU A 16 16.50 9.10 -9.83
C LEU A 16 15.76 8.43 -8.68
N PHE A 17 16.48 7.91 -7.69
CA PHE A 17 15.88 7.61 -6.38
C PHE A 17 16.91 7.75 -5.26
N SER A 18 17.39 8.97 -5.09
CA SER A 18 18.04 9.40 -3.86
C SER A 18 17.75 10.88 -3.70
N PHE A 19 16.48 11.22 -3.45
CA PHE A 19 16.24 12.30 -2.49
C PHE A 19 16.64 11.73 -1.13
N LEU A 20 17.94 11.71 -0.87
CA LEU A 20 18.43 11.71 0.50
C LEU A 20 17.91 13.03 1.05
N SER A 21 16.86 12.95 1.87
CA SER A 21 16.58 14.04 2.79
C SER A 21 17.86 14.20 3.59
N GLU A 22 18.58 15.30 3.35
CA GLU A 22 19.69 15.71 4.17
C GLU A 22 19.07 16.16 5.51
N SER A 23 18.69 15.16 6.32
CA SER A 23 18.22 15.39 7.67
C SER A 23 19.39 15.97 8.42
N ALA A 24 19.30 17.25 8.78
CA ALA A 24 20.26 17.85 9.67
C ALA A 24 20.37 16.99 10.95
N ASN A 25 21.56 16.81 11.48
CA ASN A 25 21.71 16.13 12.76
C ASN A 25 21.44 17.11 13.91
N ILE A 26 20.90 16.59 15.01
CA ILE A 26 20.69 17.28 16.27
C ILE A 26 21.69 16.76 17.29
N ARG A 27 22.43 17.69 17.90
CA ARG A 27 23.39 17.39 18.98
C ARG A 27 22.80 17.72 20.34
N PHE A 28 22.75 16.71 21.21
CA PHE A 28 22.41 16.85 22.62
C PHE A 28 23.68 17.02 23.45
N ARG A 29 23.74 18.11 24.23
CA ARG A 29 24.84 18.35 25.16
C ARG A 29 24.48 17.83 26.54
N ILE A 30 25.21 16.82 26.99
CA ILE A 30 25.08 16.24 28.32
C ILE A 30 26.22 16.77 29.17
N VAL A 31 25.89 17.50 30.22
CA VAL A 31 26.86 18.18 31.08
C VAL A 31 26.98 17.44 32.40
N ALA A 32 28.19 17.00 32.73
CA ALA A 32 28.53 16.45 34.03
C ALA A 32 29.47 17.42 34.76
N VAL A 33 29.14 17.74 36.01
CA VAL A 33 29.88 18.71 36.83
C VAL A 33 30.24 18.06 38.15
N ASN A 34 31.49 18.23 38.60
CA ASN A 34 31.85 17.97 39.98
C ASN A 34 31.57 19.22 40.83
N PRO A 35 30.57 19.20 41.72
CA PRO A 35 30.26 20.34 42.58
C PRO A 35 31.30 20.58 43.67
N SER A 36 32.16 19.60 43.98
CA SER A 36 33.20 19.74 44.98
C SER A 36 34.31 20.66 44.48
N LYS A 37 34.70 21.63 45.31
CA LYS A 37 35.86 22.50 45.04
C LYS A 37 37.19 21.92 45.53
N VAL A 38 37.16 20.76 46.18
CA VAL A 38 38.31 20.22 46.91
C VAL A 38 38.59 18.73 46.68
N ARG A 39 37.61 17.93 46.24
CA ARG A 39 37.79 16.47 46.07
C ARG A 39 37.35 16.02 44.68
N THR A 40 38.10 15.08 44.10
CA THR A 40 37.66 14.31 42.93
C THR A 40 36.47 13.44 43.31
N GLN A 41 35.44 13.44 42.48
CA GLN A 41 34.21 12.67 42.71
C GLN A 41 33.86 11.81 41.50
N ARG A 42 33.25 10.66 41.77
CA ARG A 42 32.58 9.85 40.75
C ARG A 42 31.22 10.48 40.46
N VAL A 43 30.97 10.84 39.20
CA VAL A 43 29.73 11.48 38.75
C VAL A 43 29.03 10.56 37.75
N PRO A 44 28.01 9.79 38.17
CA PRO A 44 27.30 8.90 37.25
C PRO A 44 26.47 9.72 36.26
N ILE A 45 26.51 9.35 34.99
CA ILE A 45 25.65 9.91 33.94
C ILE A 45 24.58 8.88 33.60
N LYS A 46 23.31 9.29 33.62
CA LYS A 46 22.19 8.54 33.04
C LYS A 46 21.14 9.51 32.51
N VAL A 47 21.01 9.60 31.19
CA VAL A 47 20.11 10.54 30.51
C VAL A 47 19.29 9.78 29.48
N TYR A 48 17.96 9.90 29.56
CA TYR A 48 17.06 9.30 28.58
C TYR A 48 17.01 10.16 27.31
N LEU A 49 17.08 9.50 26.17
CA LEU A 49 16.82 10.12 24.87
C LEU A 49 15.31 10.27 24.67
N PRO A 50 14.87 11.22 23.83
CA PRO A 50 13.45 11.36 23.52
C PRO A 50 12.88 10.07 22.92
N GLN A 51 11.61 9.78 23.23
CA GLN A 51 10.90 8.56 22.81
C GLN A 51 10.85 8.32 21.30
N GLU A 52 10.99 9.38 20.50
CA GLU A 52 10.96 9.29 19.05
C GLU A 52 12.27 8.74 18.46
N VAL A 53 13.37 8.77 19.23
CA VAL A 53 14.69 8.35 18.78
C VAL A 53 14.81 6.83 18.81
N LYS A 54 15.19 6.24 17.67
CA LYS A 54 15.53 4.82 17.57
C LYS A 54 17.04 4.64 17.50
N ARG A 55 17.48 3.38 17.61
CA ARG A 55 18.90 3.02 17.54
C ARG A 55 19.53 3.45 16.22
N GLU A 56 18.78 3.36 15.12
CA GLU A 56 19.25 3.68 13.76
C GLU A 56 19.42 5.19 13.52
N ASP A 57 18.84 6.00 14.39
CA ASP A 57 18.90 7.46 14.31
C ASP A 57 20.11 8.03 15.05
N ILE A 58 20.77 7.23 15.89
CA ILE A 58 21.93 7.64 16.66
C ILE A 58 23.18 7.59 15.77
N VAL A 59 23.84 8.73 15.61
CA VAL A 59 25.03 8.91 14.76
C VAL A 59 26.30 8.78 15.60
N ASP A 60 26.34 9.46 16.75
CA ASP A 60 27.47 9.44 17.68
C ASP A 60 26.97 9.50 19.14
N LEU A 61 27.58 8.72 20.02
CA LEU A 61 27.29 8.70 21.46
C LEU A 61 28.22 9.61 22.27
N GLY A 62 29.22 10.23 21.65
CA GLY A 62 30.13 11.17 22.33
C GLY A 62 30.96 10.52 23.43
N GLY A 63 31.22 9.21 23.35
CA GLY A 63 31.94 8.46 24.38
C GLY A 63 31.10 8.05 25.60
N LEU A 64 29.77 8.07 25.46
CA LEU A 64 28.81 7.44 26.37
C LEU A 64 28.39 6.06 25.84
N GLU A 65 27.79 5.25 26.71
CA GLU A 65 27.21 3.95 26.37
C GLU A 65 25.70 4.07 26.19
N LEU A 66 25.10 3.23 25.34
CA LEU A 66 23.68 3.23 25.02
C LEU A 66 23.01 1.96 25.52
N GLU A 67 21.92 2.11 26.26
CA GLU A 67 21.10 0.98 26.71
C GLU A 67 19.61 1.30 26.55
N TYR A 68 18.77 0.25 26.55
CA TYR A 68 17.32 0.36 26.39
C TYR A 68 16.62 -0.07 27.68
N ASP A 69 15.82 0.83 28.25
CA ASP A 69 14.97 0.52 29.40
C ASP A 69 13.66 -0.10 28.90
N LEU A 70 13.48 -1.40 29.10
CA LEU A 70 12.26 -2.13 28.71
C LEU A 70 11.00 -1.58 29.40
N ASN A 71 11.10 -1.11 30.64
CA ASN A 71 9.95 -0.63 31.41
C ASN A 71 9.45 0.71 30.88
N LYS A 72 10.38 1.59 30.48
CA LYS A 72 10.06 2.91 29.92
C LYS A 72 9.91 2.88 28.41
N SER A 73 10.39 1.83 27.76
CA SER A 73 10.53 1.74 26.31
C SER A 73 11.33 2.90 25.71
N LEU A 74 12.43 3.28 26.37
CA LEU A 74 13.28 4.41 25.99
C LEU A 74 14.74 4.00 25.97
N PHE A 75 15.48 4.54 25.00
CA PHE A 75 16.92 4.54 25.04
C PHE A 75 17.44 5.55 26.06
N TYR A 76 18.52 5.20 26.75
CA TYR A 76 19.27 6.12 27.58
C TYR A 76 20.76 5.97 27.32
N VAL A 77 21.45 7.10 27.46
CA VAL A 77 22.90 7.14 27.44
C VAL A 77 23.42 7.21 28.87
N TYR A 78 24.49 6.49 29.16
CA TYR A 78 25.05 6.41 30.49
C TYR A 78 26.57 6.31 30.50
N LYS A 79 27.14 6.59 31.69
CA LYS A 79 28.55 6.37 32.01
C LYS A 79 28.71 6.33 33.52
N ASP A 80 29.06 5.16 34.06
CA ASP A 80 29.18 4.97 35.50
C ASP A 80 30.57 5.37 36.03
N ASP A 81 31.62 5.18 35.24
CA ASP A 81 33.02 5.36 35.67
C ASP A 81 33.61 6.71 35.25
N LEU A 82 32.85 7.78 35.46
CA LEU A 82 33.33 9.13 35.23
C LEU A 82 33.84 9.76 36.53
N TYR A 83 35.16 9.92 36.62
CA TYR A 83 35.81 10.69 37.68
C TYR A 83 36.09 12.10 37.19
N LEU A 84 35.63 13.09 37.95
CA LEU A 84 35.84 14.50 37.67
C LEU A 84 36.65 15.15 38.79
N GLU A 85 37.67 15.91 38.41
CA GLU A 85 38.47 16.73 39.32
C GLU A 85 37.63 17.82 39.99
N PRO A 86 38.11 18.44 41.08
CA PRO A 86 37.38 19.52 41.74
C PRO A 86 36.98 20.64 40.77
N ALA A 87 35.71 21.03 40.80
CA ALA A 87 35.09 22.03 39.92
C ALA A 87 35.19 21.73 38.40
N GLN A 88 35.59 20.51 38.01
CA GLN A 88 35.67 20.13 36.60
C GLN A 88 34.28 19.94 36.00
N THR A 89 34.08 20.49 34.81
CA THR A 89 32.91 20.26 33.97
C THR A 89 33.34 19.51 32.71
N ARG A 90 32.64 18.42 32.38
CA ARG A 90 32.83 17.68 31.14
C ARG A 90 31.52 17.65 30.37
N VAL A 91 31.59 17.95 29.08
CA VAL A 91 30.44 17.95 28.17
C VAL A 91 30.60 16.77 27.21
N PHE A 92 29.53 16.01 27.04
CA PHE A 92 29.41 14.93 26.08
C PHE A 92 28.39 15.36 25.02
N GLU A 93 28.74 15.21 23.74
CA GLU A 93 27.83 15.55 22.64
C GLU A 93 27.31 14.25 22.01
N VAL A 94 26.00 14.01 22.14
CA VAL A 94 25.32 12.88 21.50
C VAL A 94 24.65 13.39 20.23
N GLU A 95 24.98 12.83 19.08
CA GLU A 95 24.48 13.23 17.77
C GLU A 95 23.42 12.24 17.28
N VAL A 96 22.25 12.76 16.91
CA VAL A 96 21.09 12.00 16.45
C VAL A 96 20.56 12.65 15.18
N LYS A 97 20.11 11.87 14.21
CA LYS A 97 19.41 12.38 13.03
C LYS A 97 18.13 13.11 13.44
N ASP A 98 17.79 14.20 12.76
CA ASP A 98 16.53 14.88 13.01
C ASP A 98 15.35 14.03 12.52
N VAL A 99 14.66 13.42 13.48
CA VAL A 99 13.45 12.61 13.26
C VAL A 99 12.16 13.39 13.54
N TRP A 100 12.25 14.64 13.98
CA TRP A 100 11.11 15.45 14.43
C TRP A 100 10.53 16.27 13.27
N ILE A 101 10.25 15.60 12.17
CA ILE A 101 9.64 16.18 10.97
C ILE A 101 8.47 15.32 10.49
N ILE A 102 7.35 15.97 10.20
CA ILE A 102 6.20 15.35 9.53
C ILE A 102 6.47 15.45 8.03
N LEU A 103 6.62 14.30 7.39
CA LEU A 103 6.89 14.21 5.96
C LEU A 103 5.84 14.97 5.14
N GLN A 104 6.28 15.77 4.17
CA GLN A 104 5.40 16.57 3.30
C GLN A 104 4.32 15.71 2.63
N ARG A 105 4.69 14.52 2.16
CA ARG A 105 3.75 13.55 1.59
C ARG A 105 2.59 13.22 2.53
N SER A 106 2.84 13.09 3.84
CA SER A 106 1.78 12.80 4.81
C SER A 106 0.81 13.99 4.94
N LEU A 107 1.32 15.21 4.89
CA LEU A 107 0.50 16.43 4.90
C LEU A 107 -0.34 16.54 3.61
N ASP A 108 0.26 16.22 2.47
CA ASP A 108 -0.41 16.22 1.17
C ASP A 108 -1.53 15.16 1.10
N GLU A 109 -1.31 13.96 1.65
CA GLU A 109 -2.33 12.92 1.74
C GLU A 109 -3.55 13.38 2.56
N VAL A 110 -3.33 14.10 3.67
CA VAL A 110 -4.44 14.69 4.45
C VAL A 110 -5.11 15.81 3.67
N ARG A 111 -4.33 16.68 3.01
CA ARG A 111 -4.85 17.77 2.17
C ARG A 111 -5.77 17.25 1.07
N ASP A 112 -5.36 16.19 0.40
CA ASP A 112 -6.14 15.55 -0.66
C ASP A 112 -7.39 14.87 -0.12
N LYS A 113 -7.31 14.24 1.06
CA LYS A 113 -8.47 13.68 1.76
C LYS A 113 -9.51 14.76 2.07
N ILE A 114 -9.09 15.94 2.56
CA ILE A 114 -9.98 17.08 2.81
C ILE A 114 -10.69 17.52 1.53
N LYS A 115 -9.95 17.69 0.42
CA LYS A 115 -10.51 18.09 -0.88
C LYS A 115 -11.52 17.08 -1.41
N GLU A 116 -11.22 15.79 -1.25
CA GLU A 116 -12.12 14.70 -1.67
C GLU A 116 -13.42 14.71 -0.87
N LEU A 117 -13.32 14.82 0.47
CA LEU A 117 -14.50 14.89 1.32
C LEU A 117 -15.35 16.13 1.02
N LEU A 118 -14.73 17.31 0.90
CA LEU A 118 -15.43 18.53 0.48
C LEU A 118 -16.33 18.31 -0.74
N LYS A 119 -15.76 17.71 -1.80
CA LYS A 119 -16.47 17.44 -3.04
C LYS A 119 -17.61 16.43 -2.86
N ILE A 120 -17.44 15.41 -2.03
CA ILE A 120 -18.48 14.41 -1.76
C ILE A 120 -19.66 15.02 -0.98
N PHE A 121 -19.35 15.93 -0.05
CA PHE A 121 -20.32 16.64 0.77
C PHE A 121 -21.01 17.79 0.04
N GLU A 122 -20.58 18.20 -1.16
CA GLU A 122 -21.27 19.22 -1.96
C GLU A 122 -22.76 18.88 -2.12
N GLY A 123 -23.63 19.85 -1.78
CA GLY A 123 -25.08 19.69 -1.85
C GLY A 123 -25.71 18.82 -0.76
N THR A 124 -24.96 18.41 0.27
CA THR A 124 -25.50 17.74 1.46
C THR A 124 -25.81 18.74 2.58
N GLU A 125 -26.63 18.34 3.56
CA GLU A 125 -26.90 19.14 4.77
C GLU A 125 -25.66 19.33 5.66
N TYR A 126 -24.62 18.51 5.49
CA TYR A 126 -23.36 18.59 6.24
C TYR A 126 -22.27 19.38 5.52
N PHE A 127 -22.58 19.98 4.35
CA PHE A 127 -21.58 20.66 3.54
C PHE A 127 -20.91 21.82 4.28
N ASP A 128 -21.68 22.67 4.97
CA ASP A 128 -21.14 23.81 5.69
C ASP A 128 -20.21 23.36 6.83
N LYS A 129 -20.60 22.32 7.58
CA LYS A 129 -19.74 21.71 8.61
C LYS A 129 -18.44 21.17 8.01
N MET A 130 -18.51 20.48 6.87
CA MET A 130 -17.33 19.97 6.19
C MET A 130 -16.43 21.11 5.67
N LYS A 131 -17.03 22.22 5.21
CA LYS A 131 -16.32 23.42 4.76
C LYS A 131 -15.54 24.07 5.89
N ASP A 132 -16.12 24.18 7.08
CA ASP A 132 -15.44 24.72 8.25
C ASP A 132 -14.26 23.84 8.69
N ILE A 133 -14.44 22.52 8.71
CA ILE A 133 -13.36 21.56 8.98
C ILE A 133 -12.25 21.70 7.94
N ALA A 134 -12.60 21.84 6.66
CA ALA A 134 -11.63 21.97 5.59
C ALA A 134 -10.80 23.26 5.69
N GLN A 135 -11.44 24.39 5.96
CA GLN A 135 -10.74 25.67 6.09
C GLN A 135 -9.76 25.65 7.28
N ARG A 136 -10.20 25.14 8.44
CA ARG A 136 -9.30 24.92 9.59
C ARG A 136 -8.20 23.93 9.27
N GLY A 137 -8.53 22.84 8.57
CA GLY A 137 -7.59 21.81 8.18
C GLY A 137 -6.49 22.32 7.26
N PHE A 138 -6.81 23.08 6.21
CA PHE A 138 -5.81 23.67 5.33
C PHE A 138 -4.91 24.66 6.07
N SER A 139 -5.50 25.51 6.91
CA SER A 139 -4.75 26.48 7.72
C SER A 139 -3.77 25.78 8.67
N LEU A 140 -4.22 24.71 9.34
CA LEU A 140 -3.38 23.89 10.22
C LEU A 140 -2.23 23.22 9.46
N LEU A 141 -2.50 22.66 8.28
CA LEU A 141 -1.44 22.02 7.47
C LEU A 141 -0.38 23.03 7.04
N ASP A 142 -0.77 24.25 6.68
CA ASP A 142 0.16 25.33 6.33
C ASP A 142 0.97 25.80 7.55
N GLU A 143 0.34 25.92 8.72
CA GLU A 143 1.00 26.24 9.99
C GLU A 143 2.01 25.15 10.40
N ILE A 144 1.66 23.88 10.21
CA ILE A 144 2.56 22.76 10.45
C ILE A 144 3.79 22.87 9.55
N VAL A 145 3.66 23.15 8.25
CA VAL A 145 4.82 23.34 7.36
C VAL A 145 5.69 24.51 7.82
N LYS A 146 5.07 25.65 8.16
CA LYS A 146 5.77 26.85 8.59
C LYS A 146 6.54 26.65 9.91
N SER A 147 5.90 26.04 10.90
CA SER A 147 6.51 25.84 12.23
C SER A 147 7.66 24.83 12.23
N GLN A 148 7.66 23.85 11.31
CA GLN A 148 8.76 22.89 11.15
C GLN A 148 9.96 23.46 10.39
N THR A 149 9.75 24.50 9.59
CA THR A 149 10.80 25.17 8.80
C THR A 149 11.34 26.43 9.48
N ASP A 150 10.89 26.70 10.71
CA ASP A 150 11.33 27.84 11.49
C ASP A 150 12.72 27.60 12.10
N GLU A 151 13.75 28.10 11.40
CA GLU A 151 15.15 28.00 11.83
C GLU A 151 15.46 28.81 13.10
N SER A 152 14.56 29.69 13.55
CA SER A 152 14.77 30.47 14.78
C SER A 152 14.57 29.66 16.07
N LEU A 153 13.96 28.47 15.97
CA LEU A 153 13.66 27.62 17.11
C LEU A 153 14.90 26.89 17.63
N SER A 154 15.05 26.85 18.97
CA SER A 154 16.00 25.92 19.58
C SER A 154 15.60 24.46 19.32
N ARG A 155 16.56 23.54 19.38
CA ARG A 155 16.29 22.10 19.14
C ARG A 155 15.23 21.53 20.09
N THR A 156 15.24 21.94 21.36
CA THR A 156 14.20 21.53 22.32
C THR A 156 12.82 22.08 21.94
N GLN A 157 12.75 23.32 21.48
CA GLN A 157 11.50 23.91 20.99
C GLN A 157 11.01 23.20 19.72
N HIS A 158 11.91 22.87 18.79
CA HIS A 158 11.59 22.13 17.57
C HIS A 158 10.93 20.77 17.89
N ILE A 159 11.50 20.01 18.84
CA ILE A 159 10.90 18.75 19.34
C ILE A 159 9.50 18.98 19.93
N GLY A 160 9.33 20.06 20.70
CA GLY A 160 8.04 20.42 21.30
C GLY A 160 6.97 20.79 20.26
N VAL A 161 7.37 21.55 19.24
CA VAL A 161 6.53 21.92 18.09
C VAL A 161 6.11 20.68 17.32
N TYR A 162 7.05 19.77 17.02
CA TYR A 162 6.73 18.50 16.37
C TYR A 162 5.65 17.71 17.13
N ARG A 163 5.79 17.54 18.45
CA ARG A 163 4.80 16.80 19.27
C ARG A 163 3.42 17.47 19.24
N THR A 164 3.40 18.80 19.28
CA THR A 164 2.16 19.58 19.16
C THR A 164 1.51 19.38 17.79
N ASN A 165 2.30 19.45 16.72
CA ASN A 165 1.85 19.27 15.34
C ASN A 165 1.32 17.86 15.09
N VAL A 166 2.00 16.82 15.59
CA VAL A 166 1.54 15.43 15.51
C VAL A 166 0.18 15.28 16.18
N LYS A 167 -0.01 15.88 17.36
CA LYS A 167 -1.29 15.84 18.09
C LYS A 167 -2.40 16.59 17.35
N ALA A 168 -2.10 17.77 16.80
CA ALA A 168 -3.06 18.56 16.04
C ALA A 168 -3.48 17.84 14.75
N LEU A 169 -2.53 17.24 14.04
CA LEU A 169 -2.78 16.46 12.84
C LEU A 169 -3.61 15.20 13.14
N ALA A 170 -3.36 14.53 14.27
CA ALA A 170 -4.15 13.39 14.70
C ALA A 170 -5.61 13.75 14.95
N ARG A 171 -5.87 14.88 15.64
CA ARG A 171 -7.24 15.39 15.86
C ARG A 171 -7.94 15.73 14.55
N LEU A 172 -7.26 16.39 13.62
CA LEU A 172 -7.82 16.66 12.30
C LEU A 172 -8.19 15.36 11.57
N LYS A 173 -7.33 14.34 11.60
CA LYS A 173 -7.61 13.03 11.00
C LYS A 173 -8.84 12.36 11.64
N GLU A 174 -9.02 12.52 12.95
CA GLU A 174 -10.19 12.03 13.68
C GLU A 174 -11.47 12.76 13.24
N GLU A 175 -11.48 14.09 13.20
CA GLU A 175 -12.60 14.89 12.70
C GLU A 175 -12.99 14.49 11.27
N LEU A 176 -12.02 14.28 10.38
CA LEU A 176 -12.28 13.81 9.02
C LEU A 176 -12.87 12.39 8.99
N SER A 177 -12.43 11.51 9.89
CA SER A 177 -12.98 10.15 10.01
C SER A 177 -14.43 10.17 10.52
N GLU A 178 -14.79 11.09 11.40
CA GLU A 178 -16.18 11.28 11.82
C GLU A 178 -17.07 11.70 10.67
N MET A 179 -16.61 12.64 9.84
CA MET A 179 -17.33 13.05 8.63
C MET A 179 -17.48 11.87 7.65
N GLU A 180 -16.45 11.05 7.45
CA GLU A 180 -16.56 9.84 6.65
C GLU A 180 -17.62 8.87 7.16
N LYS A 181 -17.73 8.69 8.49
CA LYS A 181 -18.76 7.82 9.08
C LYS A 181 -20.18 8.33 8.81
N ILE A 182 -20.39 9.66 8.77
CA ILE A 182 -21.67 10.26 8.40
C ILE A 182 -22.02 9.88 6.95
N LEU A 183 -21.08 10.04 6.01
CA LEU A 183 -21.28 9.63 4.60
C LEU A 183 -21.62 8.15 4.45
N GLN A 184 -20.92 7.29 5.20
CA GLN A 184 -21.14 5.84 5.12
C GLN A 184 -22.54 5.44 5.59
N ARG A 185 -23.10 6.16 6.57
CA ARG A 185 -24.47 5.94 7.05
C ARG A 185 -25.51 6.37 6.01
N GLU A 186 -25.28 7.49 5.32
CA GLU A 186 -26.25 8.08 4.39
C GLU A 186 -26.19 7.52 2.97
N ARG A 187 -24.99 7.16 2.48
CA ARG A 187 -24.76 6.76 1.08
C ARG A 187 -24.14 5.37 0.92
N GLY A 188 -23.82 4.67 2.00
CA GLY A 188 -23.07 3.40 1.98
C GLY A 188 -21.55 3.58 1.88
N PRO A 189 -20.76 2.49 1.93
CA PRO A 189 -19.30 2.55 2.02
C PRO A 189 -18.66 3.26 0.81
N LEU A 190 -17.73 4.18 1.07
CA LEU A 190 -16.96 4.87 0.04
C LEU A 190 -16.13 3.84 -0.73
N THR A 191 -16.35 3.72 -2.04
CA THR A 191 -15.55 2.82 -2.88
C THR A 191 -14.11 3.33 -2.93
N PRO A 192 -13.10 2.50 -2.59
CA PRO A 192 -11.69 2.90 -2.65
C PRO A 192 -11.31 3.39 -4.06
N LYS A 193 -10.32 4.30 -4.15
CA LYS A 193 -9.80 4.83 -5.44
C LYS A 193 -9.41 3.76 -6.48
N MET A 194 -9.15 2.52 -6.05
CA MET A 194 -8.88 1.39 -6.93
C MET A 194 -10.11 0.94 -7.75
N LEU A 195 -11.32 1.20 -7.25
CA LEU A 195 -12.58 0.86 -7.95
C LEU A 195 -13.11 2.02 -8.80
N THR A 196 -12.75 3.27 -8.48
CA THR A 196 -13.23 4.45 -9.21
C THR A 196 -12.38 4.79 -10.44
N LYS A 197 -11.11 4.38 -10.48
CA LYS A 197 -10.24 4.56 -11.67
C LYS A 197 -10.45 3.52 -12.77
N THR A 198 -11.12 2.42 -12.49
CA THR A 198 -11.65 1.55 -13.54
C THR A 198 -12.96 2.12 -14.05
N LYS A 199 -12.87 3.01 -15.05
CA LYS A 199 -14.00 3.30 -15.94
C LYS A 199 -14.32 2.05 -16.77
N PHE A 200 -14.72 0.94 -16.14
CA PHE A 200 -15.63 0.04 -16.82
C PHE A 200 -16.95 0.78 -16.84
N LYS A 201 -17.24 1.44 -17.98
CA LYS A 201 -18.62 1.70 -18.38
C LYS A 201 -19.30 0.34 -18.51
N THR A 202 -19.65 -0.27 -17.39
CA THR A 202 -20.67 -1.30 -17.36
C THR A 202 -21.97 -0.51 -17.43
N GLU A 203 -22.31 -0.04 -18.63
CA GLU A 203 -23.72 0.10 -18.95
C GLU A 203 -24.32 -1.26 -18.58
N SER A 204 -25.20 -1.25 -17.58
CA SER A 204 -25.98 -2.42 -17.19
C SER A 204 -26.46 -3.09 -18.47
N PRO A 205 -26.33 -4.42 -18.63
CA PRO A 205 -26.64 -5.08 -19.89
C PRO A 205 -28.05 -4.66 -20.29
N THR A 206 -28.13 -3.80 -21.30
CA THR A 206 -29.41 -3.32 -21.80
C THR A 206 -30.19 -4.57 -22.18
N LYS A 207 -31.48 -4.63 -21.85
CA LYS A 207 -32.31 -5.84 -22.01
C LYS A 207 -32.15 -6.50 -23.40
N THR A 208 -31.77 -5.74 -24.42
CA THR A 208 -31.42 -6.18 -25.77
C THR A 208 -30.17 -7.07 -25.85
N ALA A 209 -29.10 -6.78 -25.11
CA ALA A 209 -27.85 -7.56 -25.12
C ALA A 209 -28.05 -8.98 -24.55
N THR A 210 -28.88 -9.11 -23.50
CA THR A 210 -29.22 -10.42 -22.91
C THR A 210 -29.98 -11.29 -23.89
N TRP A 211 -30.95 -10.72 -24.63
CA TRP A 211 -31.70 -11.46 -25.65
C TRP A 211 -30.83 -11.87 -26.84
N ILE A 212 -29.93 -10.99 -27.30
CA ILE A 212 -28.97 -11.33 -28.38
C ILE A 212 -28.08 -12.52 -27.97
N ALA A 213 -27.56 -12.53 -26.74
CA ALA A 213 -26.75 -13.64 -26.24
C ALA A 213 -27.53 -14.97 -26.23
N ILE A 214 -28.80 -14.96 -25.80
CA ILE A 214 -29.66 -16.14 -25.82
C ILE A 214 -29.87 -16.64 -27.25
N PHE A 215 -30.17 -15.75 -28.20
CA PHE A 215 -30.36 -16.14 -29.60
C PHE A 215 -29.09 -16.74 -30.22
N VAL A 216 -27.91 -16.20 -29.91
CA VAL A 216 -26.64 -16.74 -30.40
C VAL A 216 -26.38 -18.15 -29.87
N ILE A 217 -26.65 -18.40 -28.58
CA ILE A 217 -26.48 -19.71 -27.97
C ILE A 217 -27.46 -20.72 -28.59
N VAL A 218 -28.73 -20.35 -28.74
CA VAL A 218 -29.76 -21.23 -29.34
C VAL A 218 -29.45 -21.53 -30.80
N PHE A 219 -29.02 -20.54 -31.57
CA PHE A 219 -28.64 -20.71 -32.97
C PHE A 219 -27.43 -21.66 -33.12
N PHE A 220 -26.42 -21.49 -32.27
CA PHE A 220 -25.25 -22.35 -32.25
C PHE A 220 -25.61 -23.81 -31.92
N LEU A 221 -26.45 -24.03 -30.89
CA LEU A 221 -26.96 -25.37 -30.55
C LEU A 221 -27.79 -25.99 -31.67
N GLY A 222 -28.58 -25.18 -32.40
CA GLY A 222 -29.34 -25.63 -33.56
C GLY A 222 -28.43 -26.16 -34.68
N ILE A 223 -27.38 -25.43 -35.03
CA ILE A 223 -26.40 -25.87 -36.04
C ILE A 223 -25.72 -27.16 -35.59
N LEU A 224 -25.34 -27.26 -34.32
CA LEU A 224 -24.67 -28.45 -33.78
C LEU A 224 -25.57 -29.68 -33.88
N SER A 225 -26.87 -29.53 -33.59
CA SER A 225 -27.87 -30.59 -33.73
C SER A 225 -28.00 -31.08 -35.19
N VAL A 226 -28.02 -30.15 -36.16
CA VAL A 226 -28.09 -30.50 -37.59
C VAL A 226 -26.87 -31.29 -38.03
N VAL A 227 -25.66 -30.87 -37.65
CA VAL A 227 -24.43 -31.58 -37.99
C VAL A 227 -24.46 -33.01 -37.42
N VAL A 228 -24.82 -33.14 -36.13
CA VAL A 228 -24.92 -34.45 -35.47
C VAL A 228 -25.93 -35.36 -36.17
N PHE A 229 -27.12 -34.83 -36.52
CA PHE A 229 -28.15 -35.57 -37.24
C PHE A 229 -27.65 -36.10 -38.60
N PHE A 230 -26.94 -35.28 -39.37
CA PHE A 230 -26.39 -35.72 -40.67
C PHE A 230 -25.29 -36.76 -40.52
N THR A 231 -24.43 -36.66 -39.50
CA THR A 231 -23.44 -37.72 -39.20
C THR A 231 -24.11 -39.05 -38.86
N TRP A 232 -25.14 -39.04 -38.01
CA TRP A 232 -25.90 -40.24 -37.65
C TRP A 232 -26.67 -40.82 -38.84
N TYR A 233 -27.32 -39.98 -39.66
CA TYR A 233 -28.05 -40.41 -40.85
C TYR A 233 -27.14 -41.11 -41.87
N LYS A 234 -25.91 -40.58 -42.08
CA LYS A 234 -24.92 -41.22 -42.95
C LYS A 234 -24.42 -42.56 -42.38
N GLN A 235 -24.16 -42.63 -41.08
CA GLN A 235 -23.77 -43.89 -40.42
C GLN A 235 -24.86 -44.95 -40.51
N ALA A 236 -26.12 -44.60 -40.26
CA ALA A 236 -27.24 -45.55 -40.34
C ALA A 236 -27.35 -46.22 -41.73
N LYS A 237 -27.20 -45.44 -42.81
CA LYS A 237 -27.19 -45.98 -44.18
C LYS A 237 -25.98 -46.87 -44.48
N ALA A 238 -24.81 -46.54 -43.92
CA ALA A 238 -23.62 -47.38 -44.08
C ALA A 238 -23.81 -48.73 -43.37
N THR A 239 -24.37 -48.70 -42.16
CA THR A 239 -24.70 -49.90 -41.38
C THR A 239 -25.74 -50.77 -42.08
N GLU A 240 -26.76 -50.19 -42.72
CA GLU A 240 -27.75 -50.94 -43.51
C GLU A 240 -27.12 -51.68 -44.70
N LYS A 241 -26.16 -51.05 -45.39
CA LYS A 241 -25.40 -51.69 -46.47
C LYS A 241 -24.53 -52.85 -45.97
N ILE A 242 -23.79 -52.64 -44.88
CA ILE A 242 -22.95 -53.69 -44.30
C ILE A 242 -23.80 -54.86 -43.79
N ILE A 243 -24.91 -54.59 -43.11
CA ILE A 243 -25.81 -55.63 -42.59
C ILE A 243 -26.49 -56.39 -43.74
N SER A 244 -26.94 -55.70 -44.79
CA SER A 244 -27.57 -56.38 -45.95
C SER A 244 -26.56 -57.19 -46.76
N GLU A 245 -25.31 -56.74 -46.88
CA GLU A 245 -24.24 -57.46 -47.55
C GLU A 245 -23.76 -58.66 -46.73
N ALA A 246 -23.62 -58.52 -45.41
CA ALA A 246 -23.34 -59.62 -44.49
C ALA A 246 -24.46 -60.66 -44.48
N LYS A 247 -25.73 -60.20 -44.48
CA LYS A 247 -26.91 -61.07 -44.61
C LYS A 247 -26.88 -61.83 -45.92
N LYS A 248 -26.56 -61.18 -47.05
CA LYS A 248 -26.52 -61.82 -48.36
C LYS A 248 -25.40 -62.88 -48.44
N ARG A 249 -24.23 -62.61 -47.85
CA ARG A 249 -23.12 -63.58 -47.77
C ARG A 249 -23.46 -64.78 -46.90
N SER A 250 -24.09 -64.59 -45.74
CA SER A 250 -24.47 -65.72 -44.87
C SER A 250 -25.56 -66.60 -45.49
N PHE A 251 -26.48 -66.03 -46.28
CA PHE A 251 -27.45 -66.82 -47.04
C PHE A 251 -26.83 -67.60 -48.21
N LEU A 252 -25.77 -67.08 -48.83
CA LEU A 252 -25.04 -67.79 -49.89
C LEU A 252 -24.24 -68.97 -49.32
N GLU A 253 -23.54 -68.78 -48.20
CA GLU A 253 -22.83 -69.88 -47.49
C GLU A 253 -23.80 -71.01 -47.05
N LEU A 254 -25.02 -70.66 -46.63
CA LEU A 254 -26.06 -71.65 -46.27
C LEU A 254 -26.63 -72.39 -47.50
N GLY A 255 -26.59 -71.76 -48.68
CA GLY A 255 -26.99 -72.38 -49.94
C GLY A 255 -25.94 -73.37 -50.45
N GLU A 256 -24.67 -72.97 -50.42
CA GLU A 256 -23.54 -73.82 -50.84
C GLU A 256 -23.39 -75.05 -49.93
N LYS A 257 -23.55 -74.89 -48.60
CA LYS A 257 -23.55 -76.03 -47.67
C LYS A 257 -24.66 -77.06 -47.94
N LYS A 258 -25.84 -76.61 -48.40
CA LYS A 258 -26.95 -77.51 -48.75
C LYS A 258 -26.73 -78.23 -50.07
N GLU A 259 -26.00 -77.63 -51.02
CA GLU A 259 -25.64 -78.29 -52.27
C GLU A 259 -24.51 -79.31 -52.09
N GLU A 260 -23.59 -79.10 -51.13
CA GLU A 260 -22.56 -80.09 -50.78
C GLU A 260 -23.15 -81.30 -50.01
N GLU A 261 -24.08 -81.10 -49.06
CA GLU A 261 -24.74 -82.21 -48.33
C GLU A 261 -25.73 -83.04 -49.19
N SER A 262 -26.11 -82.58 -50.39
CA SER A 262 -27.01 -83.32 -51.29
C SER A 262 -26.28 -84.13 -52.38
N LYS A 263 -24.94 -84.12 -52.38
CA LYS A 263 -24.09 -84.85 -53.32
C LYS A 263 -23.25 -85.97 -52.68
N GLU A 264 -23.42 -86.24 -51.38
CA GLU A 264 -23.03 -87.49 -50.70
C GLU A 264 -24.24 -88.41 -50.52
#